data_AF-A0A968EZ23-F1
#
_entry.id   AF-A0A968EZ23-F1
#
_cell.length_a   1.000
_cell.length_b   1.000
_cell.length_c   1.000
_cell.angle_alpha   90.00
_cell.angle_beta   90.00
_cell.angle_gamma   90.00
#
_symmetry.space_group_name_H-M   'P 1'
#
loop_
_entity.id
_entity.type
_entity.pdbx_description
1 polymer ?
#
loop_
_entity_poly.entity_id
_entity_poly.type
_entity_poly.pdbx_seq_one_letter_code
_entity_poly.pdbx_strand_id
1 'polypeptide(L)'
;AILPTYLSAFVIGAQTLIVIRALRLLRVFRVLKLVHFVGEARELRTALRASARKIIIFLGAVLTIVVIVGALIYLIEGEEHGFISIPESIYWAIVTMTTVGYGDIAPQTAPGKFLAAAIMILGYGIIAVPTGIVSVEIAGVARRRISTIACPQCASEGHDTDAIFCKFCGARL
;
A
#
# COMPACT_ATOMS: atom_id res chain seq x y z
N ALA A 1 -1.13 -18.27 36.99
CA ALA A 1 -1.52 -16.84 37.04
C ALA A 1 -2.35 -16.43 38.27
N ILE A 2 -2.67 -17.34 39.20
CA ILE A 2 -3.64 -17.09 40.30
C ILE A 2 -3.00 -17.02 41.70
N LEU A 3 -1.76 -17.53 41.84
CA LEU A 3 -0.96 -17.47 43.06
C LEU A 3 -0.76 -16.05 43.67
N PRO A 4 -0.62 -14.97 42.88
CA PRO A 4 -0.38 -13.64 43.43
C PRO A 4 -1.58 -13.03 44.16
N THR A 5 -2.80 -13.42 43.78
CA THR A 5 -4.05 -12.85 44.32
C THR A 5 -4.34 -13.33 45.74
N TYR A 6 -3.90 -14.54 46.09
CA TYR A 6 -4.04 -15.08 47.45
C TYR A 6 -2.94 -14.58 48.40
N LEU A 7 -1.75 -14.30 47.87
CA LEU A 7 -0.64 -13.72 48.65
C LEU A 7 -0.83 -12.23 48.97
N SER A 8 -1.65 -11.50 48.20
CA SER A 8 -1.97 -10.09 48.49
C SER A 8 -2.93 -9.88 49.67
N ALA A 9 -3.59 -10.93 50.15
CA ALA A 9 -4.44 -10.86 51.34
C ALA A 9 -3.64 -10.90 52.65
N PHE A 10 -2.39 -11.39 52.63
CA PHE A 10 -1.57 -11.62 53.82
C PHE A 10 -0.36 -10.70 53.98
N VAL A 11 0.02 -9.94 52.95
CA VAL A 11 1.20 -9.05 52.99
C VAL A 11 0.80 -7.61 52.61
N ILE A 12 0.80 -6.72 53.61
CA ILE A 12 0.66 -5.27 53.44
C ILE A 12 1.81 -4.80 52.55
N GLY A 13 1.54 -4.53 51.26
CA GLY A 13 2.55 -4.16 50.26
C GLY A 13 2.43 -4.87 48.90
N ALA A 14 1.54 -5.85 48.75
CA ALA A 14 1.29 -6.49 47.45
C ALA A 14 0.67 -5.53 46.40
N GLN A 15 -0.07 -4.51 46.86
CA GLN A 15 -0.62 -3.45 46.01
C GLN A 15 0.48 -2.62 45.34
N THR A 16 1.60 -2.37 46.02
CA THR A 16 2.75 -1.62 45.48
C THR A 16 3.46 -2.39 44.36
N LEU A 17 3.47 -3.73 44.42
CA LEU A 17 4.02 -4.59 43.35
C LEU A 17 3.15 -4.58 42.09
N ILE A 18 1.83 -4.37 42.22
CA ILE A 18 0.91 -4.22 41.07
C ILE A 18 1.17 -2.90 40.35
N VAL A 19 1.37 -1.80 41.09
CA VAL A 19 1.72 -0.49 40.51
C VAL A 19 3.07 -0.58 39.78
N ILE A 20 4.09 -1.21 40.37
CA ILE A 20 5.41 -1.41 39.72
C ILE A 20 5.30 -2.27 38.44
N ARG A 21 4.39 -3.26 38.41
CA ARG A 21 4.11 -4.07 37.20
C ARG A 21 3.34 -3.26 36.15
N ALA A 22 2.37 -2.45 36.55
CA ALA A 22 1.64 -1.55 35.67
C ALA A 22 2.57 -0.50 35.03
N LEU A 23 3.57 0.00 35.77
CA LEU A 23 4.61 0.88 35.22
C LEU A 23 5.44 0.21 34.11
N ARG A 24 5.46 -1.13 33.98
CA ARG A 24 6.07 -1.79 32.81
C ARG A 24 5.26 -1.58 31.53
N LEU A 25 3.97 -1.25 31.62
CA LEU A 25 3.15 -0.83 30.47
C LEU A 25 3.61 0.52 29.91
N LEU A 26 4.36 1.32 30.67
CA LEU A 26 5.01 2.53 30.15
C LEU A 26 5.98 2.20 29.00
N ARG A 27 6.41 0.93 28.84
CA ARG A 27 7.16 0.50 27.65
C ARG A 27 6.35 0.64 26.36
N VAL A 28 5.01 0.76 26.41
CA VAL A 28 4.19 1.09 25.24
C VAL A 28 4.50 2.49 24.71
N PHE A 29 4.94 3.42 25.56
CA PHE A 29 5.43 4.74 25.13
C PHE A 29 6.71 4.64 24.28
N ARG A 30 7.35 3.48 24.18
CA ARG A 30 8.38 3.22 23.17
C ARG A 30 7.83 3.37 21.75
N VAL A 31 6.52 3.21 21.52
CA VAL A 31 5.84 3.54 20.26
C VAL A 31 5.99 5.03 19.92
N LEU A 32 6.13 5.93 20.89
CA LEU A 32 6.41 7.35 20.63
C LEU A 32 7.77 7.57 19.94
N LYS A 33 8.67 6.58 19.93
CA LYS A 33 9.87 6.61 19.08
C LYS A 33 9.52 6.62 17.59
N LEU A 34 8.29 6.27 17.19
CA LEU A 34 7.81 6.45 15.82
C LEU A 34 7.83 7.92 15.37
N VAL A 35 7.88 8.88 16.30
CA VAL A 35 8.00 10.32 15.98
C VAL A 35 9.24 10.62 15.14
N HIS A 36 10.32 9.83 15.29
CA HIS A 36 11.52 9.99 14.47
C HIS A 36 11.28 9.65 12.98
N PHE A 37 10.30 8.77 12.68
CA PHE A 37 9.90 8.39 11.32
C PHE A 37 8.84 9.33 10.72
N VAL A 38 8.42 10.38 11.43
CA VAL A 38 7.40 11.34 10.93
C VAL A 38 7.90 12.12 9.71
N GLY A 39 9.22 12.32 9.60
CA GLY A 39 9.85 12.90 8.41
C GLY A 39 9.64 12.03 7.17
N GLU A 40 9.96 10.74 7.26
CA GLU A 40 9.78 9.76 6.19
C GLU A 40 8.30 9.58 5.82
N ALA A 41 7.41 9.63 6.82
CA ALA A 41 5.96 9.60 6.59
C ALA A 41 5.47 10.80 5.77
N ARG A 42 6.12 11.97 5.89
CA ARG A 42 5.78 13.17 5.10
C ARG A 42 6.20 13.02 3.63
N GLU A 43 7.34 12.39 3.36
CA GLU A 43 7.78 12.07 2.00
C GLU A 43 6.83 11.07 1.34
N LEU A 44 6.49 9.98 2.03
CA LEU A 44 5.50 9.00 1.58
C LEU A 44 4.15 9.65 1.29
N ARG A 45 3.64 10.49 2.20
CA ARG A 45 2.37 11.22 2.00
C ARG A 45 2.42 12.11 0.76
N THR A 46 3.57 12.74 0.51
CA THR A 46 3.76 13.63 -0.65
C THR A 46 3.76 12.84 -1.94
N ALA A 47 4.48 11.71 -1.98
CA ALA A 47 4.48 10.79 -3.12
C ALA A 47 3.09 10.20 -3.39
N LEU A 48 2.35 9.78 -2.36
CA LEU A 48 0.98 9.26 -2.50
C LEU A 48 0.03 10.32 -3.06
N ARG A 49 0.11 11.56 -2.56
CA ARG A 49 -0.74 12.65 -3.06
C ARG A 49 -0.41 13.02 -4.51
N ALA A 50 0.86 12.96 -4.90
CA ALA A 50 1.30 13.12 -6.30
C ALA A 50 0.81 11.96 -7.18
N SER A 51 0.80 10.73 -6.65
CA SER A 51 0.34 9.51 -7.33
C SER A 51 -1.18 9.42 -7.46
N ALA A 52 -1.94 10.10 -6.60
CA ALA A 52 -3.37 9.85 -6.39
C ALA A 52 -4.20 9.90 -7.67
N ARG A 53 -3.99 10.91 -8.53
CA ARG A 53 -4.73 11.02 -9.81
C ARG A 53 -4.47 9.83 -10.73
N LYS A 54 -3.22 9.39 -10.85
CA LYS A 54 -2.83 8.23 -11.66
C LYS A 54 -3.45 6.94 -11.10
N ILE A 55 -3.41 6.77 -9.78
CA ILE A 55 -4.01 5.63 -9.09
C ILE A 55 -5.54 5.61 -9.27
N ILE A 56 -6.23 6.75 -9.15
CA ILE A 56 -7.68 6.83 -9.33
C ILE A 56 -8.08 6.41 -10.75
N ILE A 57 -7.38 6.91 -11.78
CA ILE A 57 -7.64 6.52 -13.17
C ILE A 57 -7.42 5.02 -13.36
N PHE A 58 -6.33 4.50 -12.82
CA PHE A 58 -6.01 3.07 -12.88
C PHE A 58 -7.07 2.20 -12.19
N LEU A 59 -7.46 2.53 -10.95
CA LEU A 59 -8.51 1.82 -10.22
C LEU A 59 -9.86 1.92 -10.93
N GLY A 60 -10.16 3.05 -11.58
CA GLY A 60 -11.33 3.20 -12.43
C GLY A 60 -11.34 2.20 -13.59
N ALA A 61 -10.20 2.06 -14.30
CA ALA A 61 -10.07 1.09 -15.38
C ALA A 61 -10.20 -0.36 -14.89
N VAL A 62 -9.56 -0.70 -13.76
CA VAL A 62 -9.67 -2.01 -13.11
C VAL A 62 -11.14 -2.32 -12.77
N LEU A 63 -11.84 -1.35 -12.17
CA LEU A 63 -13.26 -1.50 -11.84
C LEU A 63 -14.11 -1.76 -13.09
N THR A 64 -13.86 -1.04 -14.19
CA THR A 64 -14.55 -1.28 -15.47
C THR A 64 -14.30 -2.70 -15.99
N ILE A 65 -13.06 -3.18 -15.96
CA ILE A 65 -12.72 -4.55 -16.40
C ILE A 65 -13.44 -5.59 -15.54
N VAL A 66 -13.40 -5.44 -14.22
CA VAL A 66 -14.08 -6.35 -13.28
C VAL A 66 -15.59 -6.38 -13.56
N VAL A 67 -16.22 -5.23 -13.79
CA VAL A 67 -17.67 -5.18 -14.11
C VAL A 67 -17.98 -5.93 -15.40
N ILE A 68 -17.17 -5.73 -16.44
CA ILE A 68 -17.34 -6.43 -17.73
C ILE A 68 -17.15 -7.94 -17.55
N VAL A 69 -16.07 -8.36 -16.88
CA VAL A 69 -15.77 -9.78 -16.64
C VAL A 69 -16.83 -10.44 -15.76
N GLY A 70 -17.29 -9.74 -14.72
CA GLY A 70 -18.38 -10.21 -13.86
C GLY A 70 -19.68 -10.41 -14.62
N ALA A 71 -20.03 -9.50 -15.53
CA ALA A 71 -21.20 -9.67 -16.40
C ALA A 71 -21.02 -10.83 -17.40
N LEU A 72 -19.81 -11.00 -17.97
CA LEU A 72 -19.52 -12.09 -18.90
C LEU A 72 -19.57 -13.46 -18.23
N ILE A 73 -18.98 -13.60 -17.03
CA ILE A 73 -18.98 -14.89 -16.33
C ILE A 73 -20.38 -15.28 -15.87
N TYR A 74 -21.20 -14.31 -15.45
CA TYR A 74 -22.61 -14.54 -15.16
C TYR A 74 -23.36 -15.11 -16.38
N LEU A 75 -23.10 -14.55 -17.58
CA LEU A 75 -23.73 -15.03 -18.81
C LEU A 75 -23.25 -16.44 -19.23
N ILE A 76 -21.99 -16.77 -18.94
CA ILE A 76 -21.37 -18.05 -19.33
C ILE A 76 -21.77 -19.18 -18.36
N GLU A 77 -21.72 -18.92 -17.06
CA GLU A 77 -21.93 -19.92 -16.01
C GLU A 77 -23.38 -19.95 -15.52
N GLY A 78 -24.01 -18.79 -15.35
CA GLY A 78 -25.38 -18.65 -14.85
C GLY A 78 -25.60 -19.16 -13.43
N GLU A 79 -26.87 -19.19 -13.02
CA GLU A 79 -27.28 -19.64 -11.69
C GLU A 79 -26.97 -21.12 -11.44
N GLU A 80 -26.94 -21.95 -12.50
CA GLU A 80 -26.66 -23.39 -12.42
C GLU A 80 -25.30 -23.73 -11.80
N HIS A 81 -24.33 -22.80 -11.91
CA HIS A 81 -22.96 -22.99 -11.43
C HIS A 81 -22.60 -22.05 -10.27
N GLY A 82 -23.60 -21.49 -9.58
CA GLY A 82 -23.40 -20.66 -8.39
C GLY A 82 -23.16 -19.18 -8.67
N PHE A 83 -23.31 -18.72 -9.91
CA PHE A 83 -23.30 -17.29 -10.25
C PHE A 83 -24.75 -16.76 -10.24
N ILE A 84 -25.30 -16.53 -9.04
CA ILE A 84 -26.74 -16.23 -8.85
C ILE A 84 -27.09 -14.82 -9.34
N SER A 85 -26.15 -13.88 -9.28
CA SER A 85 -26.39 -12.50 -9.71
C SER A 85 -25.15 -11.83 -10.31
N ILE A 86 -25.36 -10.78 -11.11
CA ILE A 86 -24.26 -9.98 -11.66
C ILE A 86 -23.38 -9.38 -10.54
N PRO A 87 -23.92 -8.79 -9.45
CA PRO A 87 -23.09 -8.29 -8.35
C PRO A 87 -22.21 -9.36 -7.68
N GLU A 88 -22.73 -10.58 -7.53
CA GLU A 88 -21.97 -11.71 -6.99
C GLU A 88 -20.86 -12.16 -7.95
N SER A 89 -21.14 -12.14 -9.24
CA SER A 89 -20.15 -12.41 -10.30
C SER A 89 -19.06 -11.34 -10.37
N ILE A 90 -19.41 -10.08 -10.12
CA ILE A 90 -18.47 -8.97 -9.95
C ILE A 90 -17.60 -9.22 -8.71
N TYR A 91 -18.19 -9.62 -7.58
CA TYR A 91 -17.43 -9.98 -6.38
C TYR A 91 -16.40 -11.09 -6.66
N TRP A 92 -16.80 -12.15 -7.37
CA TRP A 92 -15.88 -13.20 -7.81
C TRP A 92 -14.73 -12.65 -8.68
N ALA A 93 -15.04 -11.77 -9.63
CA ALA A 93 -14.05 -11.14 -10.49
C ALA A 93 -13.06 -10.27 -9.69
N ILE A 94 -13.51 -9.56 -8.64
CA ILE A 94 -12.63 -8.80 -7.74
C ILE A 94 -11.70 -9.74 -6.99
N VAL A 95 -12.25 -10.76 -6.32
CA VAL A 95 -11.49 -11.71 -5.49
C VAL A 95 -10.44 -12.46 -6.33
N THR A 96 -10.79 -12.83 -7.56
CA THR A 96 -9.89 -13.52 -8.48
C THR A 96 -8.81 -12.58 -9.03
N MET A 97 -9.19 -11.39 -9.49
CA MET A 97 -8.25 -10.41 -10.06
C MET A 97 -7.28 -9.85 -9.03
N THR A 98 -7.72 -9.70 -7.77
CA THR A 98 -6.90 -9.26 -6.64
C THR A 98 -6.06 -10.39 -6.04
N THR A 99 -6.10 -11.60 -6.62
CA THR A 99 -5.37 -12.79 -6.17
C THR A 99 -5.70 -13.26 -4.75
N VAL A 100 -6.85 -12.84 -4.20
CA VAL A 100 -7.32 -13.26 -2.88
C VAL A 100 -7.82 -14.70 -2.93
N GLY A 101 -8.66 -15.02 -3.93
CA GLY A 101 -9.05 -16.40 -4.25
C GLY A 101 -9.68 -17.18 -3.09
N TYR A 102 -10.78 -16.68 -2.50
CA TYR A 102 -11.47 -17.39 -1.40
C TYR A 102 -11.95 -18.80 -1.76
N GLY A 103 -12.28 -19.04 -3.03
CA GLY A 103 -12.72 -20.35 -3.52
C GLY A 103 -14.17 -20.70 -3.14
N ASP A 104 -14.95 -19.71 -2.72
CA ASP A 104 -16.38 -19.80 -2.44
C ASP A 104 -17.21 -19.99 -3.72
N ILE A 105 -16.81 -19.33 -4.81
CA ILE A 105 -17.43 -19.46 -6.14
C ILE A 105 -16.32 -19.69 -7.17
N ALA A 106 -16.53 -20.60 -8.11
CA ALA A 106 -15.57 -20.90 -9.18
C ALA A 106 -16.27 -21.36 -10.46
N PRO A 107 -15.79 -20.93 -11.65
CA PRO A 107 -16.36 -21.34 -12.91
C PRO A 107 -16.10 -22.82 -13.19
N GLN A 108 -17.15 -23.51 -13.63
CA GLN A 108 -17.14 -24.94 -13.88
C GLN A 108 -17.04 -25.26 -15.38
N THR A 109 -17.60 -24.40 -16.22
CA THR A 109 -17.62 -24.58 -17.67
C THR A 109 -16.25 -24.37 -18.30
N ALA A 110 -15.99 -25.02 -19.45
CA ALA A 110 -14.77 -24.80 -20.22
C ALA A 110 -14.56 -23.32 -20.63
N PRO A 111 -15.54 -22.60 -21.22
CA PRO A 111 -15.39 -21.19 -21.53
C PRO A 111 -15.21 -20.31 -20.28
N GLY A 112 -15.88 -20.61 -19.17
CA GLY A 112 -15.71 -19.88 -17.92
C GLY A 112 -14.32 -20.06 -17.32
N LYS A 113 -13.77 -21.27 -17.37
CA LYS A 113 -12.38 -21.56 -16.95
C LYS A 113 -11.35 -20.86 -17.83
N PHE A 114 -11.58 -20.79 -19.14
CA PHE A 114 -10.72 -20.02 -20.04
C PHE A 114 -10.73 -18.53 -19.70
N LEU A 115 -11.92 -17.96 -19.49
CA LEU A 115 -12.06 -16.56 -19.06
C LEU A 115 -11.33 -16.35 -17.74
N ALA A 116 -11.57 -17.20 -16.74
CA ALA A 116 -10.93 -17.15 -15.43
C ALA A 116 -9.39 -17.14 -15.50
N ALA A 117 -8.81 -18.04 -16.30
CA ALA A 117 -7.36 -18.08 -16.50
C ALA A 117 -6.82 -16.78 -17.10
N ALA A 118 -7.52 -16.18 -18.05
CA ALA A 118 -7.13 -14.89 -18.64
C ALA A 118 -7.14 -13.76 -17.60
N ILE A 119 -8.17 -13.68 -16.75
CA ILE A 119 -8.24 -12.65 -15.68
C ILE A 119 -7.15 -12.86 -14.62
N MET A 120 -6.83 -14.12 -14.27
CA MET A 120 -5.76 -14.39 -13.29
C MET A 120 -4.40 -13.87 -13.77
N ILE A 121 -4.07 -14.07 -15.06
CA ILE A 121 -2.85 -13.52 -15.66
C ILE A 121 -2.87 -11.99 -15.65
N LEU A 122 -4.02 -11.39 -16.01
CA LEU A 122 -4.19 -9.94 -15.98
C LEU A 122 -4.03 -9.36 -14.57
N GLY A 123 -4.54 -10.05 -13.54
CA GLY A 123 -4.44 -9.67 -12.13
C GLY A 123 -2.99 -9.47 -11.67
N TYR A 124 -2.08 -10.38 -12.05
CA TYR A 124 -0.65 -10.22 -11.74
C TYR A 124 -0.05 -8.93 -12.33
N GLY A 125 -0.45 -8.55 -13.55
CA GLY A 125 -0.02 -7.30 -14.16
C GLY A 125 -0.58 -6.07 -13.43
N ILE A 126 -1.85 -6.13 -13.02
CA ILE A 126 -2.54 -5.03 -12.32
C ILE A 126 -1.88 -4.71 -10.98
N ILE A 127 -1.45 -5.70 -10.20
CA ILE A 127 -0.82 -5.49 -8.89
C ILE A 127 0.50 -4.70 -9.01
N ALA A 128 1.24 -4.86 -10.10
CA ALA A 128 2.53 -4.19 -10.29
C ALA A 128 2.39 -2.68 -10.58
N VAL A 129 1.30 -2.25 -11.20
CA VAL A 129 1.10 -0.86 -11.65
C VAL A 129 1.04 0.17 -10.51
N PRO A 130 0.20 0.03 -9.46
CA PRO A 130 0.15 1.02 -8.38
C PRO A 130 1.47 1.07 -7.61
N THR A 131 2.11 -0.08 -7.38
CA THR A 131 3.44 -0.15 -6.77
C THR A 131 4.48 0.58 -7.60
N GLY A 132 4.45 0.40 -8.93
CA GLY A 132 5.34 1.11 -9.86
C GLY A 132 5.10 2.64 -9.87
N ILE A 133 3.85 3.08 -9.91
CA ILE A 133 3.48 4.51 -9.87
C ILE A 133 4.01 5.14 -8.58
N VAL A 134 3.74 4.53 -7.43
CA VAL A 134 4.17 5.04 -6.13
C VAL A 134 5.70 5.04 -6.01
N SER A 135 6.36 3.97 -6.48
CA SER A 135 7.82 3.87 -6.48
C SER A 135 8.49 5.00 -7.27
N VAL A 136 7.96 5.33 -8.46
CA VAL A 136 8.45 6.44 -9.28
C VAL A 136 8.25 7.79 -8.59
N GLU A 137 7.11 8.02 -7.96
CA GLU A 137 6.85 9.28 -7.24
C GLU A 137 7.73 9.41 -5.99
N ILE A 138 7.96 8.32 -5.23
CA ILE A 138 8.89 8.30 -4.09
C ILE A 138 10.32 8.62 -4.56
N ALA A 139 10.79 7.96 -5.62
CA ALA A 139 12.11 8.22 -6.20
C ALA A 139 12.23 9.65 -6.75
N GLY A 140 11.12 10.24 -7.20
CA GLY A 140 11.04 11.64 -7.62
C GLY A 140 11.15 12.64 -6.47
N VAL A 141 10.54 12.35 -5.31
CA VAL A 141 10.64 13.20 -4.11
C VAL A 141 12.10 13.27 -3.62
N ALA A 142 12.82 12.15 -3.63
CA ALA A 142 14.23 12.12 -3.27
C ALA A 142 15.11 12.99 -4.18
N ARG A 143 14.80 13.06 -5.49
CA ARG A 143 15.52 13.89 -6.47
C ARG A 143 15.15 15.36 -6.47
N ARG A 144 14.01 15.76 -5.87
CA ARG A 144 13.55 17.16 -5.83
C ARG A 144 14.24 18.00 -4.74
N ARG A 145 15.40 17.61 -4.22
CA ARG A 145 16.24 18.53 -3.44
C ARG A 145 16.80 19.58 -4.42
N ILE A 146 16.05 20.67 -4.59
CA ILE A 146 16.44 21.79 -5.45
C ILE A 146 17.68 22.43 -4.83
N SER A 147 18.83 22.35 -5.50
CA SER A 147 19.98 23.19 -5.17
C SER A 147 19.65 24.63 -5.54
N THR A 148 19.73 25.55 -4.57
CA THR A 148 19.61 26.99 -4.79
C THR A 148 20.93 27.63 -5.24
N ILE A 149 21.94 26.81 -5.56
CA ILE A 149 23.24 27.28 -6.03
C ILE A 149 23.07 27.73 -7.49
N ALA A 150 23.31 29.02 -7.74
CA ALA A 150 23.46 29.53 -9.10
C ALA A 150 24.94 29.46 -9.50
N CYS A 151 25.22 29.03 -10.72
CA CYS A 151 26.60 28.97 -11.20
C CYS A 151 27.20 30.39 -11.27
N PRO A 152 28.38 30.65 -10.68
CA PRO A 152 28.97 32.00 -10.68
C PRO A 152 29.37 32.49 -12.07
N GLN A 153 29.51 31.58 -13.05
CA GLN A 153 30.01 31.92 -14.38
C GLN A 153 28.93 32.06 -15.45
N CYS A 154 27.88 31.23 -15.40
CA CYS A 154 26.80 31.26 -16.41
C CYS A 154 25.41 31.53 -15.82
N ALA A 155 25.32 31.79 -14.51
CA ALA A 155 24.08 32.06 -13.77
C ALA A 155 23.01 30.97 -13.89
N SER A 156 23.34 29.79 -14.43
CA SER A 156 22.38 28.70 -14.56
C SER A 156 22.14 28.03 -13.20
N GLU A 157 20.88 27.71 -12.93
CA GLU A 157 20.40 27.08 -11.70
C GLU A 157 20.03 25.59 -11.89
N GLY A 158 19.64 24.90 -10.82
CA GLY A 158 19.13 23.53 -10.88
C GLY A 158 20.22 22.47 -10.98
N HIS A 159 21.34 22.67 -10.28
CA HIS A 159 22.36 21.65 -10.09
C HIS A 159 21.92 20.62 -9.05
N ASP A 160 22.51 19.43 -9.08
CA ASP A 160 22.32 18.46 -7.99
C ASP A 160 22.96 19.00 -6.70
N THR A 161 22.47 18.58 -5.53
CA THR A 161 22.95 19.11 -4.24
C THR A 161 24.40 18.78 -3.92
N ASP A 162 24.97 17.79 -4.59
CA ASP A 162 26.35 17.31 -4.47
C ASP A 162 27.21 17.67 -5.70
N ALA A 163 26.71 18.53 -6.60
CA ALA A 163 27.45 18.94 -7.78
C ALA A 163 28.64 19.86 -7.43
N ILE A 164 29.85 19.45 -7.83
CA ILE A 164 31.09 20.25 -7.70
C ILE A 164 31.29 21.14 -8.94
N PHE A 165 30.73 20.75 -10.08
CA PHE A 165 30.86 21.43 -11.36
C PHE A 165 29.48 21.72 -11.96
N CYS A 166 29.36 22.85 -12.64
CA CYS A 166 28.16 23.28 -13.33
C CYS A 166 27.86 22.37 -14.53
N LYS A 167 26.66 21.78 -14.57
CA LYS A 167 26.24 20.87 -15.65
C LYS A 167 26.11 21.52 -17.03
N PHE A 168 26.07 22.86 -17.09
CA PHE A 168 25.89 23.61 -18.34
C PHE A 168 27.19 24.17 -18.91
N CYS A 169 28.11 24.64 -18.06
CA CYS A 169 29.34 25.31 -18.52
C CYS A 169 30.64 24.68 -17.99
N GLY A 170 30.56 23.68 -17.10
CA GLY A 170 31.73 22.99 -16.54
C GLY A 170 32.53 23.80 -15.51
N ALA A 171 32.15 25.04 -15.21
CA ALA A 171 32.79 25.83 -14.16
C ALA A 171 32.54 25.24 -12.76
N ARG A 172 33.46 25.45 -11.82
CA ARG A 172 33.30 25.02 -10.43
C ARG A 172 32.13 25.79 -9.78
N LEU A 173 31.27 25.06 -9.06
CA LEU A 173 30.14 25.62 -8.30
C LEU A 173 30.58 26.08 -6.90
#